data_AF-A0A5D6YRJ5-F1
#
_entry.id   AF-A0A5D6YRJ5-F1
#
_cell.length_a   1.000
_cell.length_b   1.000
_cell.length_c   1.000
_cell.angle_alpha   90.00
_cell.angle_beta   90.00
_cell.angle_gamma   90.00
#
_symmetry.space_group_name_H-M   'P 1'
#
loop_
_entity.id
_entity.type
_entity.pdbx_description
1 polymer ?
#
loop_
_entity_poly.entity_id
_entity_poly.type
_entity_poly.pdbx_seq_one_letter_code
_entity_poly.pdbx_strand_id
1 'polypeptide(L)'
;MPPHCNTVLNIDVQLTAGKIRPFLECLGLQGRSAYLAFFHFDFLLFPLVYANVAHRALTLAWPESRPLLPAAVVVFDVLENSGIVFLLLDFPLRHKGVEELVPWLLRLKWATVAAIVVSVVVGATSPRTPTRKHKLR
;
A
#
# COMPACT_ATOMS: atom_id res chain seq x y z
N MET A 1 6.95 -25.14 -16.49
CA MET A 1 7.08 -24.04 -15.51
C MET A 1 8.54 -23.98 -15.06
N PRO A 2 9.19 -22.80 -14.98
CA PRO A 2 10.58 -22.71 -14.55
C PRO A 2 10.79 -23.32 -13.14
N PRO A 3 11.94 -23.99 -12.86
CA PRO A 3 12.18 -24.67 -11.58
C PRO A 3 12.08 -23.74 -10.35
N HIS A 4 12.42 -22.46 -10.52
CA HIS A 4 12.36 -21.45 -9.48
C HIS A 4 10.93 -20.96 -9.16
N CYS A 5 9.92 -21.38 -9.92
CA CYS A 5 8.54 -20.97 -9.69
C CYS A 5 7.85 -21.73 -8.56
N ASN A 6 8.38 -22.90 -8.19
CA ASN A 6 7.92 -23.64 -7.03
C ASN A 6 8.32 -22.95 -5.71
N THR A 7 9.34 -22.08 -5.72
CA THR A 7 9.84 -21.37 -4.53
C THR A 7 9.29 -19.96 -4.36
N VAL A 8 8.70 -19.35 -5.40
CA VAL A 8 8.10 -17.99 -5.30
C VAL A 8 6.77 -18.00 -4.54
N LEU A 9 6.08 -19.14 -4.49
CA LEU A 9 4.85 -19.32 -3.70
C LEU A 9 5.11 -19.54 -2.20
N ASN A 10 6.37 -19.73 -1.79
CA ASN A 10 6.73 -19.72 -0.37
C ASN A 10 6.81 -18.26 0.10
N ILE A 11 5.70 -17.80 0.68
CA ILE A 11 5.47 -16.76 1.70
C ILE A 11 6.72 -15.94 2.12
N ASP A 12 7.43 -15.33 1.17
CA ASP A 12 8.38 -14.29 1.46
C ASP A 12 7.53 -13.03 1.71
N VAL A 13 7.28 -12.75 2.99
CA VAL A 13 6.49 -11.60 3.48
C VAL A 13 7.07 -10.26 2.98
N GLN A 14 8.27 -10.25 2.39
CA GLN A 14 8.96 -9.07 1.88
C GLN A 14 9.28 -9.20 0.40
N LEU A 15 8.62 -8.37 -0.42
CA LEU A 15 9.02 -8.12 -1.80
C LEU A 15 10.44 -7.52 -1.80
N THR A 16 11.34 -8.11 -2.59
CA THR A 16 12.70 -7.60 -2.81
C THR A 16 12.96 -7.47 -4.31
N ALA A 17 13.81 -6.52 -4.71
CA ALA A 17 14.06 -6.20 -6.12
C ALA A 17 14.45 -7.44 -6.94
N GLY A 18 15.36 -8.26 -6.39
CA GLY A 18 15.82 -9.49 -7.04
C GLY A 18 14.76 -10.58 -7.22
N LYS A 19 13.58 -10.44 -6.60
CA LYS A 19 12.47 -11.40 -6.68
C LYS A 19 11.36 -10.97 -7.63
N ILE A 20 11.31 -9.69 -8.03
CA ILE A 20 10.25 -9.18 -8.91
C ILE A 20 10.28 -9.89 -10.26
N ARG A 21 11.45 -9.96 -10.91
CA ARG A 21 11.54 -10.62 -12.21
C ARG A 21 11.23 -12.13 -12.16
N PRO A 22 11.81 -12.93 -11.25
CA PRO A 22 11.40 -14.32 -11.08
C PRO A 22 9.89 -14.47 -10.88
N PHE A 23 9.26 -13.59 -10.09
CA PHE A 23 7.82 -13.58 -9.91
C PHE A 23 7.06 -13.33 -11.21
N LEU A 24 7.46 -12.31 -11.99
CA LEU A 24 6.84 -12.00 -13.29
C LEU A 24 7.04 -13.12 -14.33
N GLU A 25 8.20 -13.78 -14.32
CA GLU A 25 8.47 -14.97 -15.13
C GLU A 25 7.52 -16.12 -14.76
N CYS A 26 7.30 -16.34 -13.47
CA CYS A 26 6.46 -17.41 -12.95
C CYS A 26 4.96 -17.20 -13.17
N LEU A 27 4.50 -15.95 -13.23
CA LEU A 27 3.13 -15.62 -13.62
C LEU A 27 2.81 -16.09 -15.06
N GLY A 28 3.81 -16.16 -15.94
CA GLY A 28 3.60 -16.47 -17.35
C GLY A 28 2.74 -15.41 -18.05
N LEU A 29 2.28 -15.68 -19.27
CA LEU A 29 1.46 -14.72 -20.02
C LEU A 29 0.07 -14.54 -19.38
N GLN A 30 -0.60 -15.64 -19.06
CA GLN A 30 -1.95 -15.62 -18.49
C GLN A 30 -1.98 -14.94 -17.12
N GLY A 31 -1.06 -15.28 -16.21
CA GLY A 31 -1.02 -14.69 -14.88
C GLY A 31 -0.77 -13.18 -14.94
N ARG A 32 0.13 -12.72 -15.82
CA ARG A 32 0.37 -11.28 -16.01
C ARG A 32 -0.85 -10.55 -16.57
N SER A 33 -1.55 -11.14 -17.54
CA SER A 33 -2.80 -10.55 -18.07
C SER A 33 -3.90 -10.46 -17.02
N ALA A 34 -4.05 -11.49 -16.18
CA ALA A 34 -5.00 -11.48 -15.07
C ALA A 34 -4.62 -10.44 -14.01
N TYR A 35 -3.32 -10.29 -13.72
CA TYR A 35 -2.80 -9.28 -12.80
C TYR A 35 -3.11 -7.85 -13.29
N LEU A 36 -2.92 -7.57 -14.58
CA LEU A 36 -3.26 -6.27 -15.18
C LEU A 36 -4.78 -6.00 -15.17
N ALA A 37 -5.60 -7.03 -15.36
CA ALA A 37 -7.05 -6.90 -15.27
C ALA A 37 -7.50 -6.56 -13.84
N PHE A 38 -6.89 -7.19 -12.82
CA PHE A 38 -7.14 -6.89 -11.41
C PHE A 38 -6.80 -5.43 -11.06
N PHE A 39 -5.69 -4.91 -11.61
CA PHE A 39 -5.26 -3.54 -11.35
C PHE A 39 -6.26 -2.47 -11.76
N HIS A 40 -7.11 -2.69 -12.76
CA HIS A 40 -8.11 -1.69 -13.16
C HIS A 40 -9.07 -1.32 -12.01
N PHE A 41 -9.35 -2.27 -11.11
CA PHE A 41 -10.16 -2.03 -9.92
C PHE A 41 -9.31 -1.66 -8.71
N ASP A 42 -8.15 -2.29 -8.55
CA ASP A 42 -7.32 -2.13 -7.35
C ASP A 42 -6.60 -0.78 -7.29
N PHE A 43 -6.22 -0.20 -8.43
CA PHE A 43 -5.32 0.94 -8.50
C PHE A 43 -5.86 2.25 -7.94
N LEU A 44 -7.19 2.44 -7.96
CA LEU A 44 -7.81 3.70 -7.51
C LEU A 44 -8.87 3.47 -6.44
N LEU A 45 -9.74 2.47 -6.61
CA LEU A 45 -10.87 2.31 -5.71
C LEU A 45 -10.42 1.90 -4.31
N PHE A 46 -9.53 0.91 -4.21
CA PHE A 46 -9.04 0.43 -2.92
C PHE A 46 -8.27 1.50 -2.14
N PRO A 47 -7.33 2.24 -2.76
CA PRO A 47 -6.67 3.39 -2.14
C PRO A 47 -7.61 4.42 -1.54
N LEU A 48 -8.63 4.80 -2.30
CA LEU A 48 -9.61 5.76 -1.81
C LEU A 48 -10.44 5.19 -0.67
N VAL A 49 -10.86 3.93 -0.74
CA VAL A 49 -11.66 3.29 0.32
C VAL A 49 -10.85 3.19 1.62
N TYR A 50 -9.67 2.58 1.61
CA TYR A 50 -8.91 2.41 2.85
C TYR A 50 -8.43 3.75 3.41
N ALA A 51 -8.13 4.75 2.57
CA ALA A 51 -7.69 6.06 3.05
C ALA A 51 -8.82 6.84 3.72
N ASN A 52 -10.04 6.76 3.19
CA ASN A 52 -11.21 7.35 3.85
C ASN A 52 -11.50 6.67 5.20
N VAL A 53 -11.42 5.34 5.25
CA VAL A 53 -11.57 4.58 6.50
C VAL A 53 -10.49 4.98 7.51
N ALA A 54 -9.23 5.02 7.08
CA ALA A 54 -8.09 5.42 7.91
C ALA A 54 -8.23 6.86 8.41
N HIS A 55 -8.62 7.79 7.54
CA HIS A 55 -8.84 9.18 7.91
C HIS A 55 -9.96 9.29 8.94
N ARG A 56 -11.11 8.64 8.71
CA ARG A 56 -12.23 8.65 9.64
C ARG A 56 -11.84 8.07 11.00
N ALA A 57 -11.13 6.96 11.03
CA ALA A 57 -10.63 6.35 12.27
C ALA A 57 -9.69 7.31 13.03
N LEU A 58 -8.77 7.97 12.33
CA LEU A 58 -7.88 8.97 12.92
C LEU A 58 -8.64 10.17 13.46
N THR A 59 -9.63 10.69 12.75
CA THR A 59 -10.42 11.84 13.22
C THR A 59 -11.27 11.49 14.45
N LEU A 60 -11.78 10.25 14.54
CA LEU A 60 -12.50 9.78 15.73
C LEU A 60 -11.59 9.61 16.95
N ALA A 61 -10.32 9.25 16.73
CA ALA A 61 -9.30 9.14 17.78
C ALA A 61 -8.71 10.52 18.14
N TRP A 62 -8.56 11.39 17.15
CA TRP A 62 -7.90 12.69 17.21
C TRP A 62 -8.65 13.70 16.33
N PRO A 63 -9.58 14.51 16.89
CA PRO A 63 -10.41 15.43 16.11
C PRO A 63 -9.63 16.43 15.25
N GLU A 64 -8.45 16.86 15.71
CA GLU A 64 -7.56 17.80 15.02
C GLU A 64 -6.57 17.11 14.06
N SER A 65 -6.73 15.80 13.80
CA SER A 65 -5.82 15.07 12.91
C SER A 65 -5.96 15.52 11.46
N ARG A 66 -4.82 15.85 10.86
CA ARG A 66 -4.72 16.18 9.44
C ARG A 66 -4.70 14.90 8.59
N PRO A 67 -5.23 14.92 7.36
CA PRO A 67 -5.26 13.75 6.48
C PRO A 67 -3.90 13.37 5.87
N LEU A 68 -2.78 13.86 6.43
CA LEU A 68 -1.44 13.66 5.87
C LEU A 68 -1.03 12.19 5.83
N LEU A 69 -1.27 11.43 6.91
CA LEU A 69 -0.93 10.00 6.95
C LEU A 69 -1.80 9.18 5.98
N PRO A 70 -3.14 9.29 5.98
CA PRO A 70 -3.96 8.63 4.96
C PRO A 70 -3.57 9.00 3.53
N ALA A 71 -3.29 10.27 3.25
CA ALA A 71 -2.86 10.72 1.93
C ALA A 71 -1.51 10.10 1.53
N ALA A 72 -0.55 10.02 2.45
CA ALA A 72 0.73 9.38 2.19
C ALA A 72 0.59 7.89 1.84
N VAL A 73 -0.31 7.15 2.51
CA VAL A 73 -0.58 5.75 2.15
C VAL A 73 -1.10 5.63 0.72
N VAL A 74 -2.02 6.50 0.30
CA VAL A 74 -2.54 6.51 -1.08
C VAL A 74 -1.41 6.77 -2.08
N VAL A 75 -0.57 7.78 -1.81
CA VAL A 75 0.54 8.12 -2.70
C VAL A 75 1.51 6.95 -2.85
N PHE A 76 1.93 6.34 -1.74
CA PHE A 76 2.86 5.21 -1.81
C PHE A 76 2.25 3.98 -2.49
N ASP A 77 0.96 3.71 -2.27
CA ASP A 77 0.27 2.62 -2.93
C ASP A 77 0.14 2.82 -4.44
N VAL A 78 -0.35 3.99 -4.87
CA VAL A 78 -0.48 4.31 -6.29
C VAL A 78 0.88 4.26 -6.99
N LEU A 79 1.94 4.81 -6.38
CA LEU A 79 3.29 4.77 -6.96
C LEU A 79 3.85 3.35 -7.05
N GLU A 80 3.66 2.54 -6.00
CA GLU A 80 4.13 1.16 -5.97
C GLU A 80 3.42 0.31 -7.05
N ASN A 81 2.10 0.40 -7.08
CA ASN A 81 1.26 -0.27 -8.06
C ASN A 81 1.53 0.22 -9.49
N SER A 82 1.80 1.52 -9.69
CA SER A 82 2.24 2.06 -10.99
C SER A 82 3.53 1.39 -11.45
N GLY A 83 4.49 1.22 -10.54
CA GLY A 83 5.75 0.55 -10.82
C GLY A 83 5.56 -0.91 -11.21
N ILE A 84 4.70 -1.65 -10.50
CA ILE A 84 4.37 -3.04 -10.83
C ILE A 84 3.70 -3.13 -12.20
N VAL A 85 2.72 -2.29 -12.49
CA VAL A 85 2.02 -2.25 -13.79
C VAL A 85 3.01 -1.94 -14.92
N PHE A 86 3.90 -0.97 -14.73
CA PHE A 86 4.94 -0.65 -15.70
C PHE A 86 5.84 -1.85 -15.97
N LEU A 87 6.32 -2.54 -14.93
CA LEU A 87 7.15 -3.74 -15.07
C LEU A 87 6.40 -4.90 -15.74
N LEU A 88 5.09 -5.03 -15.52
CA LEU A 88 4.25 -6.04 -16.16
C LEU A 88 4.10 -5.79 -17.65
N LEU A 89 3.84 -4.54 -18.04
CA LEU A 89 3.61 -4.13 -19.43
C LEU A 89 4.88 -4.24 -20.26
N ASP A 90 6.04 -3.89 -19.70
CA ASP A 90 7.30 -3.86 -20.44
C ASP A 90 8.11 -5.16 -20.33
N PHE A 91 7.61 -6.15 -19.59
CA PHE A 91 8.25 -7.46 -19.50
C PHE A 91 8.38 -8.10 -20.91
N PRO A 92 9.56 -8.64 -21.31
CA PRO A 92 10.69 -9.08 -20.46
C PRO A 92 11.81 -8.06 -20.27
N LEU A 93 11.62 -6.79 -20.66
CA LEU A 93 12.63 -5.76 -20.46
C LEU A 93 12.88 -5.52 -18.97
N ARG A 94 14.13 -5.23 -18.63
CA ARG A 94 14.57 -5.00 -17.24
C ARG A 94 14.67 -3.52 -16.94
N HIS A 95 14.09 -3.14 -15.82
CA HIS A 95 14.14 -1.78 -15.29
C HIS A 95 14.61 -1.79 -13.84
N LYS A 96 15.93 -1.93 -13.64
CA LYS A 96 16.52 -2.07 -12.30
C LYS A 96 16.07 -0.96 -11.34
N GLY A 97 15.99 0.29 -11.82
CA GLY A 97 15.53 1.41 -10.99
C GLY A 97 14.10 1.24 -10.48
N VAL A 98 13.18 0.74 -11.32
CA VAL A 98 11.80 0.48 -10.91
C VAL A 98 11.71 -0.77 -10.04
N GLU A 99 12.47 -1.83 -10.38
CA GLU A 99 12.60 -3.05 -9.58
C GLU A 99 13.12 -2.75 -8.16
N GLU A 100 13.98 -1.74 -7.98
CA GLU A 100 14.47 -1.29 -6.67
C GLU A 100 13.49 -0.36 -5.96
N LEU A 101 12.83 0.53 -6.69
CA LEU A 101 11.91 1.52 -6.13
C LEU A 101 10.63 0.89 -5.57
N VAL A 102 10.05 -0.08 -6.27
CA VAL A 102 8.79 -0.75 -5.89
C VAL A 102 8.84 -1.33 -4.46
N PRO A 103 9.87 -2.12 -4.07
CA PRO A 103 10.03 -2.60 -2.70
C PRO A 103 10.14 -1.49 -1.65
N TRP A 104 10.79 -0.37 -1.98
CA TRP A 104 10.89 0.78 -1.08
C TRP A 104 9.53 1.43 -0.86
N LEU A 105 8.77 1.66 -1.92
CA LEU A 105 7.41 2.20 -1.84
C LEU A 105 6.49 1.28 -1.03
N LEU A 106 6.57 -0.03 -1.25
CA LEU A 106 5.84 -1.03 -0.48
C LEU A 106 6.15 -0.92 1.03
N ARG A 107 7.44 -0.80 1.40
CA ARG A 107 7.85 -0.63 2.81
C ARG A 107 7.33 0.68 3.41
N LEU A 108 7.41 1.79 2.66
CA LEU A 108 6.91 3.09 3.11
C LEU A 108 5.39 3.09 3.29
N LYS A 109 4.65 2.44 2.38
CA LYS A 109 3.22 2.20 2.49
C LYS A 109 2.89 1.49 3.81
N TRP A 110 3.49 0.33 4.05
CA TRP A 110 3.22 -0.46 5.26
C TRP A 110 3.70 0.21 6.55
N ALA A 111 4.81 0.93 6.52
CA ALA A 111 5.26 1.75 7.65
C ALA A 111 4.23 2.86 7.98
N THR A 112 3.67 3.49 6.96
CA THR A 112 2.62 4.52 7.14
C THR A 112 1.33 3.91 7.67
N VAL A 113 0.90 2.75 7.16
CA VAL A 113 -0.25 1.99 7.69
C VAL A 113 -0.04 1.64 9.16
N ALA A 114 1.14 1.14 9.54
CA ALA A 114 1.47 0.83 10.93
C ALA A 114 1.39 2.08 11.82
N ALA A 115 1.91 3.22 11.36
CA ALA A 115 1.82 4.49 12.09
C ALA A 115 0.37 4.96 12.31
N ILE A 116 -0.50 4.78 11.30
CA ILE A 116 -1.94 5.07 11.40
C ILE A 116 -2.57 4.18 12.47
N VAL A 117 -2.33 2.86 12.41
CA VAL A 117 -2.90 1.89 13.37
C VAL A 117 -2.47 2.23 14.80
N VAL A 118 -1.18 2.48 15.03
CA VAL A 118 -0.67 2.88 16.34
C VAL A 118 -1.33 4.17 16.81
N SER A 119 -1.43 5.17 15.94
CA SER A 119 -2.08 6.44 16.29
C SER A 119 -3.55 6.28 16.67
N VAL A 120 -4.31 5.45 15.95
CA VAL A 120 -5.71 5.14 16.27
C VAL A 120 -5.81 4.43 17.62
N VAL A 121 -4.98 3.42 17.88
CA VAL A 121 -4.98 2.67 19.15
C VAL A 121 -4.65 3.57 20.34
N VAL A 122 -3.63 4.42 20.20
CA VAL A 122 -3.24 5.37 21.25
C VAL A 122 -4.36 6.39 21.49
N GLY A 123 -4.96 6.96 20.43
CA GLY A 123 -6.04 7.94 20.60
C GLY A 123 -7.34 7.33 21.14
N ALA A 124 -7.63 6.07 20.82
CA ALA A 124 -8.77 5.35 21.37
C ALA A 124 -8.63 5.05 22.87
N THR A 125 -7.39 4.90 23.36
CA THR A 125 -7.10 4.63 24.78
C THR A 125 -6.76 5.88 25.60
N SER A 126 -6.52 7.02 24.93
CA SER A 126 -6.20 8.29 25.60
C SER A 126 -7.42 8.88 26.32
N PRO A 127 -7.27 9.38 27.57
CA PRO A 127 -8.36 10.05 28.28
C PRO A 127 -8.83 11.29 27.50
N ARG A 128 -10.08 11.25 26.99
CA ARG A 128 -10.65 12.42 26.32
C ARG A 128 -10.85 13.54 27.34
N THR A 129 -10.05 14.59 27.23
CA THR A 129 -10.29 15.82 28.00
C THR A 129 -11.62 16.38 27.53
N PRO A 130 -12.60 16.62 28.43
CA PRO A 130 -13.92 17.11 28.02
C PRO A 130 -13.76 18.46 27.31
N THR A 131 -14.02 18.48 26.01
CA THR A 131 -14.08 19.70 25.20
C THR A 131 -15.08 20.66 25.84
N ARG A 132 -14.56 21.78 26.34
CA ARG A 132 -15.28 22.86 27.00
C ARG A 132 -16.43 23.29 26.08
N LYS A 133 -17.66 22.89 26.43
CA LYS A 133 -18.87 23.34 25.72
C LYS A 133 -18.84 24.88 25.69
N HIS A 134 -18.84 25.46 24.50
CA HIS A 134 -19.04 26.89 24.31
C HIS A 134 -20.36 27.28 25.00
N LYS A 135 -20.26 28.04 26.10
CA LYS A 135 -21.39 28.82 26.62
C LYS A 135 -21.71 29.88 25.56
N LEU A 136 -22.77 29.65 24.78
CA LEU A 136 -23.47 30.73 24.10
C LEU A 136 -24.04 31.64 25.20
N ARG A 137 -23.58 32.89 25.21
CA ARG A 137 -24.20 33.99 25.96
C ARG A 137 -25.30 34.60 25.11
#